data_AF-A0A958G3C5-F1
#
_entry.id   AF-A0A958G3C5-F1
#
_cell.length_a   1.000
_cell.length_b   1.000
_cell.length_c   1.000
_cell.angle_alpha   90.00
_cell.angle_beta   90.00
_cell.angle_gamma   90.00
#
_symmetry.space_group_name_H-M   'P 1'
#
loop_
_entity.id
_entity.type
_entity.pdbx_description
1 polymer ?
#
loop_
_entity_poly.entity_id
_entity_poly.type
_entity_poly.pdbx_seq_one_letter_code
_entity_poly.pdbx_strand_id
1 'polypeptide(L)'
;FRYLPALSLGGSVNDRYRLDSEISLNFFGSGSYEFPDDAVRESDIKAYRLWLRFSGERFELRAGLQKINFGAAMILRPLMWFDRIDPRDPLAVTNGVYALLGRYYFLNNANIWAWGLYGNDEAKGWEFIPSDPKQPEYGGRIQLPLGPGEIAATFHHRQADLSALTLPGFIIRDPLVPENRFALDGKWDLEIGLWFETTLLHQEGGILPYLYRHFTTIGADYTFPLGNGLHMLGEHLQLTQG
;
A
#
# COMPACT_ATOMS: atom_id res chain seq x y z
N PHE A 1 -9.21 24.48 -1.31
CA PHE A 1 -8.39 24.13 -2.50
C PHE A 1 -7.30 23.17 -2.06
N ARG A 2 -6.93 22.20 -2.91
CA ARG A 2 -5.83 21.26 -2.64
C ARG A 2 -4.79 21.39 -3.74
N TYR A 3 -3.52 21.55 -3.37
CA TYR A 3 -2.41 21.67 -4.32
C TYR A 3 -1.27 20.73 -3.90
N LEU A 4 -0.77 19.96 -4.87
CA LEU A 4 0.26 18.94 -4.69
C LEU A 4 1.48 19.24 -5.58
N PRO A 5 2.30 20.26 -5.27
CA PRO A 5 3.52 20.46 -6.03
C PRO A 5 4.44 19.27 -5.83
N ALA A 6 5.09 18.86 -6.91
CA ALA A 6 6.08 17.80 -6.92
C ALA A 6 7.35 18.28 -7.64
N LEU A 7 8.50 18.02 -7.03
CA LEU A 7 9.81 18.22 -7.62
C LEU A 7 10.48 16.85 -7.72
N SER A 8 10.88 16.47 -8.92
CA SER A 8 11.65 15.26 -9.18
C SER A 8 13.04 15.64 -9.69
N LEU A 9 14.09 15.10 -9.07
CA LEU A 9 15.47 15.24 -9.54
C LEU A 9 15.99 13.85 -9.88
N GLY A 10 16.68 13.73 -11.02
CA GLY A 10 17.22 12.44 -11.47
C GLY A 10 18.54 12.65 -12.20
N GLY A 11 19.53 11.81 -11.91
CA GLY A 11 20.84 11.88 -12.51
C GLY A 11 21.43 10.49 -12.73
N SER A 12 22.09 10.29 -13.86
CA SER A 12 22.91 9.08 -14.06
C SER A 12 24.25 9.30 -13.36
N VAL A 13 24.59 8.41 -12.43
CA VAL A 13 25.90 8.42 -11.74
C VAL A 13 26.99 7.91 -12.70
N ASN A 14 26.64 6.93 -13.52
CA ASN A 14 27.39 6.46 -14.68
C ASN A 14 26.42 5.72 -15.64
N ASP A 15 26.94 5.05 -16.67
CA ASP A 15 26.11 4.33 -17.65
C ASP A 15 25.28 3.18 -17.05
N ARG A 16 25.63 2.71 -15.83
CA ARG A 16 25.01 1.55 -15.18
C ARG A 16 24.13 1.90 -13.98
N TYR A 17 24.27 3.10 -13.41
CA TYR A 17 23.61 3.48 -12.16
C TYR A 17 22.91 4.83 -12.26
N ARG A 18 21.71 4.90 -11.68
CA ARG A 18 20.90 6.10 -11.61
C ARG A 18 20.52 6.41 -10.17
N LEU A 19 20.48 7.70 -9.86
CA LEU A 19 20.02 8.23 -8.60
C LEU A 19 18.86 9.19 -8.88
N ASP A 20 17.70 8.91 -8.30
CA ASP A 20 16.50 9.72 -8.43
C ASP A 20 15.97 10.12 -7.05
N SER A 21 15.27 11.25 -6.99
CA SER A 21 14.58 11.72 -5.80
C SER A 21 13.28 12.42 -6.17
N GLU A 22 12.32 12.34 -5.26
CA GLU A 22 11.04 13.05 -5.39
C GLU A 22 10.69 13.69 -4.06
N ILE A 23 10.26 14.95 -4.13
CA ILE A 23 9.71 15.71 -3.01
C ILE A 23 8.34 16.21 -3.45
N SER A 24 7.29 15.84 -2.74
CA SER A 24 5.94 16.35 -2.94
C SER A 24 5.34 16.78 -1.61
N LEU A 25 4.70 17.94 -1.62
CA LEU A 25 4.05 18.52 -0.44
C LEU A 25 2.55 18.55 -0.67
N ASN A 26 1.75 18.35 0.37
CA ASN A 26 0.30 18.49 0.29
C ASN A 26 -0.15 19.75 1.02
N PHE A 27 -0.66 20.72 0.24
CA PHE A 27 -1.25 21.94 0.76
C PHE A 27 -2.77 21.79 0.76
N PHE A 28 -3.37 21.82 1.95
CA PHE A 28 -4.81 21.91 2.12
C PHE A 28 -5.17 23.26 2.73
N GLY A 29 -6.10 23.98 2.09
CA GLY A 29 -6.69 25.20 2.64
C GLY A 29 -8.21 25.15 2.46
N SER A 30 -8.94 25.05 3.56
CA SER A 30 -10.39 25.27 3.61
C SER A 30 -10.64 26.61 4.30
N GLY A 31 -11.29 27.55 3.60
CA GLY A 31 -11.81 28.77 4.21
C GLY A 31 -13.33 28.68 4.23
N SER A 32 -13.92 28.53 5.42
CA SER A 32 -15.33 28.85 5.62
C SER A 32 -15.43 30.34 5.92
N TYR A 33 -16.21 31.06 5.12
CA TYR A 33 -16.49 32.48 5.35
C TYR A 33 -17.60 32.58 6.41
N GLU A 34 -17.23 32.51 7.69
CA GLU A 34 -18.06 33.01 8.78
C GLU A 34 -17.59 34.42 9.16
N PHE A 35 -18.55 35.29 9.48
CA PHE A 35 -18.40 36.72 9.73
C PHE A 35 -17.36 37.05 10.84
N PRO A 36 -16.83 38.28 10.86
CA PRO A 36 -15.45 38.55 11.25
C PRO A 36 -15.30 38.58 12.76
N ASP A 37 -14.63 37.59 13.33
CA ASP A 37 -13.67 37.85 14.41
C ASP A 37 -12.72 36.68 14.72
N ASP A 38 -12.94 35.46 14.21
CA ASP A 38 -11.98 34.36 14.44
C ASP A 38 -11.78 33.50 13.17
N ALA A 39 -11.04 34.04 12.19
CA ALA A 39 -10.52 33.23 11.10
C ALA A 39 -9.37 32.35 11.62
N VAL A 40 -9.69 31.18 12.16
CA VAL A 40 -8.71 30.14 12.48
C VAL A 40 -8.13 29.61 11.17
N ARG A 41 -6.98 30.18 10.76
CA ARG A 41 -6.15 29.65 9.69
C ARG A 41 -5.38 28.44 10.21
N GLU A 42 -6.01 27.28 10.17
CA GLU A 42 -5.31 26.01 10.38
C GLU A 42 -4.64 25.60 9.06
N SER A 43 -3.38 26.03 8.86
CA SER A 43 -2.57 25.60 7.73
C SER A 43 -1.70 24.42 8.15
N ASP A 44 -2.18 23.20 7.90
CA ASP A 44 -1.41 21.98 8.12
C ASP A 44 -0.59 21.66 6.86
N ILE A 45 0.74 21.84 6.93
CA ILE A 45 1.66 21.51 5.83
C ILE A 45 2.25 20.14 6.13
N LYS A 46 1.80 19.12 5.38
CA LYS A 46 2.32 17.75 5.48
C LYS A 46 3.11 17.37 4.24
N ALA A 47 4.31 16.86 4.45
CA ALA A 47 5.09 16.24 3.38
C ALA A 47 4.34 15.00 2.88
N TYR A 48 4.09 14.93 1.58
CA TYR A 48 3.26 13.90 0.97
C TYR A 48 4.09 12.75 0.40
N ARG A 49 5.22 13.07 -0.24
CA ARG A 49 6.22 12.11 -0.70
C ARG A 49 7.62 12.69 -0.54
N LEU A 50 8.54 11.87 -0.07
CA LEU A 50 9.94 12.24 0.08
C LEU A 50 10.78 10.98 0.02
N TRP A 51 11.26 10.63 -1.17
CA TRP A 51 12.02 9.40 -1.35
C TRP A 51 13.27 9.61 -2.20
N LEU A 52 14.26 8.76 -1.96
CA LEU A 52 15.49 8.61 -2.72
C LEU A 52 15.52 7.21 -3.33
N ARG A 53 15.88 7.10 -4.60
CA ARG A 53 16.01 5.84 -5.32
C ARG A 53 17.39 5.71 -5.93
N PHE A 54 18.07 4.61 -5.63
CA PHE A 54 19.26 4.17 -6.32
C PHE A 54 18.94 2.93 -7.15
N SER A 55 19.22 2.97 -8.45
CA SER A 55 18.87 1.87 -9.36
C SER A 55 20.02 1.53 -10.30
N GLY A 56 20.10 0.26 -10.68
CA GLY A 56 20.94 -0.24 -11.76
C GLY A 56 20.13 -1.10 -12.73
N GLU A 57 20.81 -1.81 -13.63
CA GLU A 57 20.14 -2.61 -14.67
C GLU A 57 19.18 -3.69 -14.15
N ARG A 58 19.46 -4.25 -12.97
CA ARG A 58 18.69 -5.37 -12.40
C ARG A 58 18.20 -5.15 -10.98
N PHE A 59 18.39 -3.97 -10.41
CA PHE A 59 17.96 -3.73 -9.03
C PHE A 59 17.52 -2.28 -8.81
N GLU A 60 16.65 -2.10 -7.83
CA GLU A 60 16.20 -0.81 -7.33
C GLU A 60 16.23 -0.83 -5.80
N LEU A 61 16.81 0.20 -5.19
CA LEU A 61 16.75 0.48 -3.76
C LEU A 61 16.08 1.83 -3.57
N ARG A 62 15.01 1.89 -2.79
CA ARG A 62 14.27 3.13 -2.50
C ARG A 62 14.09 3.32 -1.00
N ALA A 63 14.41 4.50 -0.51
CA ALA A 63 14.29 4.86 0.90
C ALA A 63 13.48 6.16 1.07
N GLY A 64 12.66 6.23 2.12
CA GLY A 64 11.91 7.42 2.50
C GLY A 64 10.39 7.22 2.48
N LEU A 65 9.66 8.33 2.46
CA LEU A 65 8.20 8.39 2.38
C LEU A 65 7.76 8.09 0.95
N GLN A 66 7.30 6.86 0.72
CA GLN A 66 7.02 6.32 -0.61
C GLN A 66 5.69 5.55 -0.63
N LYS A 67 5.10 5.42 -1.82
CA LYS A 67 3.97 4.52 -2.02
C LYS A 67 4.50 3.11 -2.28
N ILE A 68 4.02 2.14 -1.52
CA ILE A 68 4.20 0.71 -1.80
C ILE A 68 2.82 0.14 -2.13
N ASN A 69 2.69 -0.48 -3.28
CA ASN A 69 1.47 -1.17 -3.68
C ASN A 69 1.82 -2.35 -4.59
N PHE A 70 1.00 -3.38 -4.52
CA PHE A 70 1.03 -4.57 -5.36
C PHE A 70 -0.37 -5.19 -5.36
N GLY A 71 -0.53 -6.28 -6.12
CA GLY A 71 -1.81 -6.89 -6.39
C GLY A 71 -2.43 -6.40 -7.70
N ALA A 72 -3.26 -7.26 -8.28
CA ALA A 72 -3.91 -7.06 -9.57
C ALA A 72 -5.34 -6.48 -9.45
N ALA A 73 -5.97 -6.61 -8.28
CA ALA A 73 -7.30 -6.11 -8.04
C ALA A 73 -7.34 -4.57 -8.12
N MET A 74 -8.45 -4.05 -8.63
CA MET A 74 -8.60 -2.62 -8.93
C MET A 74 -9.49 -1.92 -7.91
N ILE A 75 -10.59 -2.55 -7.48
CA ILE A 75 -11.58 -1.96 -6.58
C ILE A 75 -11.53 -2.68 -5.23
N LEU A 76 -11.72 -4.00 -5.24
CA LEU A 76 -11.81 -4.83 -4.05
C LEU A 76 -10.44 -5.46 -3.77
N ARG A 77 -9.54 -4.72 -3.11
CA ARG A 77 -8.11 -5.02 -3.01
C ARG A 77 -7.65 -5.62 -1.66
N PRO A 78 -7.67 -6.94 -1.43
CA PRO A 78 -7.08 -7.59 -0.26
C PRO A 78 -5.61 -7.22 -0.01
N LEU A 79 -4.85 -6.90 -1.06
CA LEU A 79 -3.43 -6.57 -0.98
C LEU A 79 -3.12 -5.08 -0.78
N MET A 80 -4.13 -4.27 -0.50
CA MET A 80 -3.96 -2.89 -0.05
C MET A 80 -3.36 -2.87 1.37
N TRP A 81 -2.06 -3.21 1.53
CA TRP A 81 -1.41 -3.30 2.85
C TRP A 81 -0.71 -2.02 3.28
N PHE A 82 -0.26 -1.20 2.32
CA PHE A 82 0.55 0.00 2.57
C PHE A 82 -0.04 1.26 1.96
N ASP A 83 -1.16 1.13 1.25
CA ASP A 83 -1.84 2.24 0.60
C ASP A 83 -3.29 2.35 1.09
N ARG A 84 -3.91 3.49 0.83
CA ARG A 84 -5.30 3.83 1.19
C ARG A 84 -6.03 4.39 -0.03
N ILE A 85 -5.74 3.85 -1.22
CA ILE A 85 -6.34 4.35 -2.45
C ILE A 85 -7.86 4.16 -2.37
N ASP A 86 -8.61 5.27 -2.40
CA ASP A 86 -10.05 5.22 -2.62
C ASP A 86 -10.28 5.17 -4.15
N PRO A 87 -10.91 4.10 -4.68
CA PRO A 87 -11.20 3.99 -6.12
C PRO A 87 -12.16 5.05 -6.63
N ARG A 88 -12.83 5.79 -5.73
CA ARG A 88 -13.74 6.90 -6.06
C ARG A 88 -13.05 8.26 -6.06
N ASP A 89 -11.82 8.35 -5.55
CA ASP A 89 -11.04 9.59 -5.57
C ASP A 89 -10.30 9.72 -6.91
N PRO A 90 -10.68 10.67 -7.79
CA PRO A 90 -10.01 10.85 -9.08
C PRO A 90 -8.54 11.26 -8.96
N LEU A 91 -8.10 11.76 -7.79
CA LEU A 91 -6.70 12.10 -7.55
C LEU A 91 -5.88 10.93 -6.99
N ALA A 92 -6.53 9.83 -6.57
CA ALA A 92 -5.93 8.61 -6.00
C ALA A 92 -4.83 8.91 -4.97
N VAL A 93 -5.06 9.93 -4.12
CA VAL A 93 -4.06 10.43 -3.18
C VAL A 93 -4.01 9.52 -1.97
N THR A 94 -2.88 8.85 -1.76
CA THR A 94 -2.64 7.99 -0.60
C THR A 94 -1.43 8.50 0.16
N ASN A 95 -1.52 8.53 1.49
CA ASN A 95 -0.35 8.78 2.33
C ASN A 95 0.71 7.72 2.00
N GLY A 96 1.96 8.17 1.88
CA GLY A 96 3.10 7.26 1.73
C GLY A 96 3.40 6.55 3.05
N VAL A 97 4.25 5.53 2.97
CA VAL A 97 4.85 4.88 4.14
C VAL A 97 6.33 5.19 4.17
N TYR A 98 6.87 5.41 5.37
CA TYR A 98 8.31 5.43 5.59
C TYR A 98 8.84 4.01 5.49
N ALA A 99 9.58 3.77 4.41
CA ALA A 99 10.09 2.45 4.10
C ALA A 99 11.48 2.49 3.47
N LEU A 100 12.20 1.38 3.64
CA LEU A 100 13.30 0.97 2.79
C LEU A 100 12.79 -0.21 1.95
N LEU A 101 12.82 -0.07 0.63
CA LEU A 101 12.35 -1.06 -0.33
C LEU A 101 13.50 -1.44 -1.27
N GLY A 102 13.78 -2.73 -1.37
CA GLY A 102 14.67 -3.29 -2.37
C GLY A 102 13.88 -4.15 -3.36
N ARG A 103 14.22 -4.03 -4.64
CA ARG A 103 13.71 -4.88 -5.72
C ARG A 103 14.87 -5.38 -6.55
N TYR A 104 14.75 -6.63 -6.99
CA TYR A 104 15.71 -7.24 -7.89
C TYR A 104 14.96 -7.97 -9.02
N TYR A 105 15.41 -7.74 -10.25
CA TYR A 105 14.81 -8.24 -11.47
C TYR A 105 15.72 -9.30 -12.11
N PHE A 106 15.17 -10.49 -12.34
CA PHE A 106 15.84 -11.58 -13.01
C PHE A 106 15.61 -11.49 -14.52
N LEU A 107 16.50 -12.11 -15.31
CA LEU A 107 16.43 -12.09 -16.77
C LEU A 107 15.23 -12.86 -17.35
N ASN A 108 14.61 -13.71 -16.54
CA ASN A 108 13.40 -14.46 -16.91
C ASN A 108 12.11 -13.72 -16.52
N ASN A 109 12.15 -12.40 -16.28
CA ASN A 109 11.02 -11.59 -15.79
C ASN A 109 10.52 -11.93 -14.38
N ALA A 110 11.16 -12.85 -13.66
CA ALA A 110 10.92 -12.98 -12.22
C ALA A 110 11.48 -11.76 -11.48
N ASN A 111 10.90 -11.44 -10.34
CA ASN A 111 11.43 -10.41 -9.46
C ASN A 111 11.19 -10.73 -7.99
N ILE A 112 12.04 -10.17 -7.13
CA ILE A 112 11.94 -10.28 -5.68
C ILE A 112 11.99 -8.90 -5.05
N TRP A 113 11.16 -8.71 -4.04
CA TRP A 113 11.05 -7.47 -3.29
C TRP A 113 11.30 -7.80 -1.84
N ALA A 114 11.98 -6.89 -1.14
CA ALA A 114 12.13 -6.94 0.30
C ALA A 114 11.95 -5.53 0.84
N TRP A 115 11.28 -5.39 1.98
CA TRP A 115 11.07 -4.09 2.59
C TRP A 115 11.15 -4.13 4.11
N GLY A 116 11.51 -2.97 4.67
CA GLY A 116 11.38 -2.65 6.08
C GLY A 116 10.69 -1.30 6.24
N LEU A 117 9.74 -1.21 7.16
CA LEU A 117 8.99 0.00 7.50
C LEU A 117 9.29 0.38 8.95
N TYR A 118 9.29 1.67 9.24
CA TYR A 118 9.53 2.17 10.59
C TYR A 118 8.89 3.56 10.76
N GLY A 119 8.33 3.85 11.95
CA GLY A 119 7.76 5.17 12.25
C GLY A 119 6.41 5.45 11.57
N ASN A 120 5.67 4.41 11.17
CA ASN A 120 4.35 4.56 10.56
C ASN A 120 3.25 4.34 11.62
N ASP A 121 2.57 5.41 12.02
CA ASP A 121 1.53 5.43 13.08
C ASP A 121 0.10 5.42 12.54
N GLU A 122 -0.09 5.62 11.23
CA GLU A 122 -1.40 5.52 10.59
C GLU A 122 -1.80 4.07 10.26
N ALA A 123 -3.09 3.78 10.42
CA ALA A 123 -3.71 2.55 9.92
C ALA A 123 -3.70 2.53 8.38
N LYS A 124 -3.31 1.39 7.80
CA LYS A 124 -3.12 1.20 6.36
C LYS A 124 -4.17 0.24 5.80
N GLY A 125 -4.73 0.55 4.63
CA GLY A 125 -5.70 -0.30 3.93
C GLY A 125 -6.86 -0.84 4.76
N TRP A 126 -6.91 -2.16 4.95
CA TRP A 126 -7.95 -2.89 5.72
C TRP A 126 -7.69 -2.94 7.24
N GLU A 127 -6.64 -2.28 7.72
CA GLU A 127 -6.32 -2.23 9.14
C GLU A 127 -7.32 -1.35 9.91
N PHE A 128 -7.87 -1.90 10.99
CA PHE A 128 -8.61 -1.12 11.99
C PHE A 128 -7.71 -0.62 13.12
N ILE A 129 -6.57 -1.29 13.33
CA ILE A 129 -5.64 -1.03 14.44
C ILE A 129 -4.28 -0.63 13.84
N PRO A 130 -3.77 0.57 14.15
CA PRO A 130 -2.49 1.04 13.64
C PRO A 130 -1.33 0.19 14.16
N SER A 131 -0.18 0.31 13.50
CA SER A 131 1.05 -0.31 13.98
C SER A 131 1.70 0.53 15.08
N ASP A 132 2.49 -0.11 15.95
CA ASP A 132 3.36 0.63 16.88
C ASP A 132 4.48 1.34 16.08
N PRO A 133 4.62 2.67 16.17
CA PRO A 133 5.59 3.41 15.36
C PRO A 133 7.06 3.13 15.73
N LYS A 134 7.32 2.57 16.90
CA LYS A 134 8.66 2.19 17.39
C LYS A 134 9.03 0.76 17.02
N GLN A 135 8.09 -0.04 16.52
CA GLN A 135 8.35 -1.40 16.08
C GLN A 135 8.58 -1.42 14.56
N PRO A 136 9.68 -2.04 14.09
CA PRO A 136 9.89 -2.21 12.66
C PRO A 136 8.89 -3.23 12.10
N GLU A 137 8.31 -2.91 10.94
CA GLU A 137 7.58 -3.87 10.13
C GLU A 137 8.49 -4.32 8.99
N TYR A 138 8.29 -5.54 8.48
CA TYR A 138 9.11 -6.04 7.38
C TYR A 138 8.34 -7.04 6.53
N GLY A 139 8.85 -7.32 5.35
CA GLY A 139 8.21 -8.26 4.46
C GLY A 139 8.99 -8.47 3.17
N GLY A 140 8.45 -9.36 2.35
CA GLY A 140 9.02 -9.68 1.07
C GLY A 140 7.99 -10.26 0.13
N ARG A 141 8.29 -10.17 -1.16
CA ARG A 141 7.45 -10.68 -2.24
C ARG A 141 8.32 -11.36 -3.28
N ILE A 142 7.86 -12.49 -3.78
CA ILE A 142 8.45 -13.18 -4.93
C ILE A 142 7.39 -13.21 -6.01
N GLN A 143 7.73 -12.72 -7.20
CA GLN A 143 6.86 -12.70 -8.37
C GLN A 143 7.53 -13.49 -9.49
N LEU A 144 6.78 -14.42 -10.06
CA LEU A 144 7.25 -15.34 -11.09
C LEU A 144 6.33 -15.22 -12.31
N PRO A 145 6.89 -15.23 -13.53
CA PRO A 145 6.06 -15.37 -14.72
C PRO A 145 5.40 -16.76 -14.73
N LEU A 146 4.16 -16.84 -15.19
CA LEU A 146 3.44 -18.09 -15.39
C LEU A 146 2.65 -18.04 -16.70
N GLY A 147 3.28 -18.51 -17.78
CA GLY A 147 2.71 -18.47 -19.13
C GLY A 147 2.51 -17.02 -19.60
N PRO A 148 1.30 -16.61 -20.02
CA PRO A 148 0.99 -15.24 -20.42
C PRO A 148 0.73 -14.30 -19.23
N GLY A 149 0.87 -14.80 -18.00
CA GLY A 149 0.61 -14.04 -16.79
C GLY A 149 1.73 -14.15 -15.77
N GLU A 150 1.37 -13.89 -14.53
CA GLU A 150 2.27 -13.88 -13.39
C GLU A 150 1.56 -14.35 -12.13
N ILE A 151 2.35 -14.90 -11.21
CA ILE A 151 1.92 -15.26 -9.87
C ILE A 151 2.93 -14.71 -8.87
N ALA A 152 2.44 -14.30 -7.70
CA ALA A 152 3.29 -13.82 -6.63
C ALA A 152 2.87 -14.37 -5.29
N ALA A 153 3.86 -14.54 -4.43
CA ALA A 153 3.69 -14.84 -3.02
C ALA A 153 4.27 -13.69 -2.20
N THR A 154 3.54 -13.28 -1.18
CA THR A 154 3.89 -12.12 -0.36
C THR A 154 3.77 -12.45 1.12
N PHE A 155 4.74 -11.99 1.90
CA PHE A 155 4.74 -12.08 3.36
C PHE A 155 4.99 -10.71 3.98
N HIS A 156 4.32 -10.42 5.09
CA HIS A 156 4.55 -9.23 5.87
C HIS A 156 4.30 -9.47 7.36
N HIS A 157 5.14 -8.88 8.20
CA HIS A 157 5.05 -8.92 9.64
C HIS A 157 5.00 -7.49 10.20
N ARG A 158 4.13 -7.27 11.19
CA ARG A 158 4.02 -6.03 11.96
C ARG A 158 3.60 -6.30 13.41
N GLN A 159 3.70 -5.28 14.26
CA GLN A 159 3.08 -5.28 15.59
C GLN A 159 1.95 -4.25 15.63
N ALA A 160 0.73 -4.71 15.86
CA ALA A 160 -0.45 -3.87 16.01
C ALA A 160 -0.55 -3.33 17.44
N ASP A 161 -0.83 -2.05 17.61
CA ASP A 161 -0.94 -1.40 18.92
C ASP A 161 -2.41 -1.21 19.33
N LEU A 162 -2.90 -2.10 20.20
CA LEU A 162 -4.24 -2.05 20.75
C LEU A 162 -4.47 -0.87 21.72
N SER A 163 -3.42 -0.16 22.16
CA SER A 163 -3.58 1.02 23.02
C SER A 163 -4.40 2.11 22.32
N ALA A 164 -4.38 2.12 20.98
CA ALA A 164 -5.19 3.01 20.15
C ALA A 164 -6.70 2.76 20.30
N LEU A 165 -7.15 1.58 20.75
CA LEU A 165 -8.55 1.25 20.99
C LEU A 165 -9.06 1.79 22.34
N THR A 166 -8.61 2.99 22.74
CA THR A 166 -8.86 3.59 24.07
C THR A 166 -10.31 3.41 24.54
N LEU A 167 -10.51 2.50 25.51
CA LEU A 167 -11.79 2.30 26.19
C LEU A 167 -11.66 2.81 27.64
N PRO A 168 -12.51 3.75 28.09
CA PRO A 168 -12.48 4.24 29.47
C PRO A 168 -12.61 3.08 30.46
N GLY A 169 -11.63 2.95 31.37
CA GLY A 169 -11.63 1.94 32.43
C GLY A 169 -11.04 0.57 32.06
N PHE A 170 -10.60 0.35 30.82
CA PHE A 170 -9.89 -0.87 30.42
C PHE A 170 -8.40 -0.57 30.20
N ILE A 171 -7.54 -1.18 31.02
CA ILE A 171 -6.09 -1.17 30.81
C ILE A 171 -5.71 -2.46 30.09
N ILE A 172 -5.29 -2.34 28.83
CA ILE A 172 -4.69 -3.43 28.09
C ILE A 172 -3.24 -3.55 28.57
N ARG A 173 -2.94 -4.60 29.34
CA ARG A 173 -1.61 -4.81 29.92
C ARG A 173 -0.53 -5.14 28.89
N ASP A 174 -0.94 -5.77 27.80
CA ASP A 174 -0.07 -6.11 26.66
C ASP A 174 -0.75 -5.65 25.37
N PRO A 175 -0.55 -4.38 24.97
CA PRO A 175 -1.26 -3.80 23.83
C PRO A 175 -0.66 -4.20 22.49
N LEU A 176 0.55 -4.78 22.47
CA LEU A 176 1.23 -5.14 21.24
C LEU A 176 0.85 -6.54 20.80
N VAL A 177 0.20 -6.62 19.65
CA VAL A 177 -0.23 -7.88 19.04
C VAL A 177 0.60 -8.14 17.79
N PRO A 178 1.41 -9.21 17.75
CA PRO A 178 2.10 -9.58 16.53
C PRO A 178 1.09 -10.04 15.48
N GLU A 179 1.30 -9.57 14.25
CA GLU A 179 0.45 -9.91 13.11
C GLU A 179 1.32 -10.35 11.94
N ASN A 180 0.99 -11.52 11.39
CA ASN A 180 1.61 -12.06 10.19
C ASN A 180 0.58 -12.08 9.06
N ARG A 181 0.98 -11.59 7.89
CA ARG A 181 0.18 -11.62 6.66
C ARG A 181 0.88 -12.46 5.61
N PHE A 182 0.10 -13.33 4.98
CA PHE A 182 0.50 -14.11 3.83
C PHE A 182 -0.44 -13.79 2.70
N ALA A 183 0.07 -13.70 1.48
CA ALA A 183 -0.76 -13.55 0.31
C ALA A 183 -0.25 -14.30 -0.89
N LEU A 184 -1.19 -14.68 -1.74
CA LEU A 184 -0.95 -15.17 -3.08
C LEU A 184 -1.81 -14.36 -4.05
N ASP A 185 -1.22 -13.92 -5.15
CA ASP A 185 -1.95 -13.23 -6.20
C ASP A 185 -1.45 -13.64 -7.56
N GLY A 186 -2.30 -13.47 -8.56
CA GLY A 186 -1.92 -13.74 -9.94
C GLY A 186 -2.79 -12.98 -10.92
N LYS A 187 -2.21 -12.73 -12.08
CA LYS A 187 -2.86 -12.02 -13.19
C LYS A 187 -2.47 -12.66 -14.51
N TRP A 188 -3.45 -12.88 -15.37
CA TRP A 188 -3.25 -13.36 -16.74
C TRP A 188 -3.93 -12.41 -17.70
N ASP A 189 -3.17 -11.98 -18.70
CA ASP A 189 -3.67 -11.17 -19.81
C ASP A 189 -3.82 -12.09 -21.02
N LEU A 190 -5.04 -12.57 -21.24
CA LEU A 190 -5.42 -13.37 -22.41
C LEU A 190 -6.19 -12.45 -23.36
N GLU A 191 -7.20 -12.97 -24.05
CA GLU A 191 -8.22 -12.10 -24.65
C GLU A 191 -9.09 -11.41 -23.58
N ILE A 192 -9.24 -12.05 -22.43
CA ILE A 192 -9.90 -11.53 -21.23
C ILE A 192 -8.83 -11.44 -20.14
N GLY A 193 -8.78 -10.31 -19.42
CA GLY A 193 -7.93 -10.18 -18.25
C GLY A 193 -8.55 -10.92 -17.08
N LEU A 194 -7.77 -11.75 -16.40
CA LEU A 194 -8.20 -12.51 -15.22
C LEU A 194 -7.21 -12.30 -14.08
N TRP A 195 -7.72 -12.15 -12.86
CA TRP A 195 -6.88 -12.06 -11.67
C TRP A 195 -7.53 -12.64 -10.44
N PHE A 196 -6.68 -12.94 -9.46
CA PHE A 196 -7.10 -13.18 -8.09
C PHE A 196 -6.11 -12.58 -7.11
N GLU A 197 -6.59 -12.29 -5.92
CA GLU A 197 -5.79 -11.95 -4.74
C GLU A 197 -6.33 -12.72 -3.56
N THR A 198 -5.46 -13.36 -2.79
CA THR A 198 -5.84 -13.93 -1.50
C THR A 198 -4.88 -13.47 -0.42
N THR A 199 -5.43 -13.15 0.75
CA THR A 199 -4.69 -12.73 1.94
C THR A 199 -5.16 -13.54 3.14
N LEU A 200 -4.22 -14.11 3.87
CA LEU A 200 -4.41 -14.70 5.19
C LEU A 200 -3.69 -13.84 6.22
N LEU A 201 -4.42 -13.35 7.21
CA LEU A 201 -3.87 -12.69 8.39
C LEU A 201 -3.98 -13.61 9.60
N HIS A 202 -2.91 -13.67 10.37
CA HIS A 202 -2.82 -14.34 11.67
C HIS A 202 -2.43 -13.31 12.73
N GLN A 203 -3.22 -13.22 13.80
CA GLN A 203 -3.00 -12.31 14.92
C GLN A 203 -2.98 -13.07 16.24
N GLU A 204 -1.98 -12.81 17.08
CA GLU A 204 -1.87 -13.46 18.41
C GLU A 204 -2.21 -12.45 19.51
N GLY A 205 -3.46 -12.46 19.98
CA GLY A 205 -3.87 -11.59 21.08
C GLY A 205 -5.22 -11.99 21.67
N GLY A 206 -5.27 -12.30 22.97
CA GLY A 206 -6.45 -12.85 23.64
C GLY A 206 -7.67 -11.91 23.75
N ILE A 207 -7.54 -10.66 23.29
CA ILE A 207 -8.61 -9.65 23.30
C ILE A 207 -9.34 -9.59 21.94
N LEU A 208 -8.71 -10.06 20.87
CA LEU A 208 -9.30 -10.03 19.53
C LEU A 208 -10.18 -11.27 19.31
N PRO A 209 -11.40 -11.11 18.75
CA PRO A 209 -12.35 -12.21 18.62
C PRO A 209 -11.98 -13.23 17.53
N TYR A 210 -11.08 -12.89 16.61
CA TYR A 210 -10.68 -13.74 15.48
C TYR A 210 -9.16 -13.78 15.37
N LEU A 211 -8.60 -14.99 15.38
CA LEU A 211 -7.16 -15.22 15.22
C LEU A 211 -6.78 -15.19 13.75
N TYR A 212 -7.69 -15.67 12.89
CA TYR A 212 -7.48 -15.77 11.45
C TYR A 212 -8.50 -14.94 10.69
N ARG A 213 -8.01 -14.18 9.72
CA ARG A 213 -8.84 -13.49 8.74
C ARG A 213 -8.38 -13.81 7.33
N HIS A 214 -9.33 -14.15 6.47
CA HIS A 214 -9.07 -14.54 5.11
C HIS A 214 -9.87 -13.67 4.15
N PHE A 215 -9.19 -13.10 3.16
CA PHE A 215 -9.77 -12.25 2.13
C PHE A 215 -9.41 -12.86 0.78
N THR A 216 -10.39 -13.04 -0.10
CA THR A 216 -10.11 -13.49 -1.46
C THR A 216 -10.92 -12.67 -2.45
N THR A 217 -10.23 -12.02 -3.38
CA THR A 217 -10.83 -11.38 -4.54
C THR A 217 -10.54 -12.21 -5.78
N ILE A 218 -11.55 -12.39 -6.62
CA ILE A 218 -11.39 -12.80 -8.01
C ILE A 218 -11.94 -11.70 -8.91
N GLY A 219 -11.34 -11.49 -10.07
CA GLY A 219 -11.81 -10.49 -11.02
C GLY A 219 -11.49 -10.81 -12.46
N ALA A 220 -12.22 -10.12 -13.33
CA ALA A 220 -12.05 -10.20 -14.77
C ALA A 220 -12.37 -8.87 -15.44
N ASP A 221 -11.70 -8.57 -16.55
CA ASP A 221 -12.04 -7.45 -17.41
C ASP A 221 -11.94 -7.78 -18.90
N TYR A 222 -12.70 -7.02 -19.68
CA TYR A 222 -12.71 -7.11 -21.13
C TYR A 222 -13.06 -5.76 -21.75
N THR A 223 -12.37 -5.41 -22.84
CA THR A 223 -12.68 -4.20 -23.61
C THR A 223 -13.34 -4.59 -24.93
N PHE A 224 -14.64 -4.34 -25.04
CA PHE A 224 -15.38 -4.56 -26.27
C PHE A 224 -14.98 -3.51 -27.32
N PRO A 225 -14.82 -3.90 -28.61
CA PRO A 225 -14.54 -2.97 -29.70
C PRO A 225 -15.81 -2.21 -30.13
N LEU A 226 -16.58 -1.69 -29.17
CA LEU A 226 -17.77 -0.87 -29.39
C LEU A 226 -17.42 0.60 -29.19
N GLY A 227 -17.56 1.41 -30.25
CA GLY A 227 -17.22 2.83 -30.23
C GLY A 227 -15.72 3.05 -29.96
N ASN A 228 -15.40 3.84 -28.93
CA ASN A 228 -14.01 4.12 -28.51
C ASN A 228 -13.44 3.04 -27.56
N GLY A 229 -14.12 1.90 -27.42
CA GLY A 229 -13.79 0.84 -26.47
C GLY A 229 -14.71 0.91 -25.25
N LEU A 230 -15.56 -0.09 -25.07
CA LEU A 230 -16.37 -0.25 -23.85
C LEU A 230 -15.63 -1.21 -22.91
N HIS A 231 -15.08 -0.70 -21.81
CA HIS A 231 -14.44 -1.52 -20.78
C HIS A 231 -15.49 -2.03 -19.80
N MET A 232 -15.48 -3.34 -19.56
CA MET A 232 -16.26 -4.00 -18.51
C MET A 232 -15.31 -4.65 -17.52
N LEU A 233 -15.55 -4.41 -16.24
CA LEU A 233 -14.80 -4.98 -15.13
C LEU A 233 -15.76 -5.56 -14.10
N GLY A 234 -15.45 -6.76 -13.62
CA GLY A 234 -16.14 -7.40 -12.51
C GLY A 234 -15.15 -7.90 -11.47
N GLU A 235 -15.43 -7.61 -10.20
CA GLU A 235 -14.68 -8.16 -9.07
C GLU A 235 -15.65 -8.71 -8.01
N HIS A 236 -15.26 -9.80 -7.37
CA HIS A 236 -15.97 -10.38 -6.25
C HIS A 236 -15.00 -10.64 -5.10
N LEU A 237 -15.32 -10.10 -3.91
CA LEU A 237 -14.55 -10.28 -2.68
C LEU A 237 -15.32 -11.15 -1.69
N GLN A 238 -14.64 -12.18 -1.19
CA GLN A 238 -15.07 -13.00 -0.07
C GLN A 238 -14.22 -12.71 1.17
N LEU A 239 -14.88 -12.49 2.31
CA LEU A 239 -14.25 -12.31 3.62
C LEU A 239 -14.71 -13.43 4.57
N THR A 240 -13.76 -14.12 5.20
CA THR A 240 -14.03 -15.15 6.22
C THR A 240 -13.17 -14.88 7.45
N GLN A 241 -13.71 -15.13 8.64
CA GLN A 241 -13.04 -14.88 9.93
C GLN A 241 -13.23 -16.10 10.83
N GLY A 242 -12.22 -16.47 11.60
CA GLY A 242 -12.21 -17.65 12.47
C GLY A 242 -11.20 -17.59 13.60
#